data_AF-A0A3G7TRM4-F1
#
_entry.id   AF-A0A3G7TRM4-F1
#
_cell.length_a   1.000
_cell.length_b   1.000
_cell.length_c   1.000
_cell.angle_alpha   90.00
_cell.angle_beta   90.00
_cell.angle_gamma   90.00
#
_symmetry.space_group_name_H-M   'P 1'
#
loop_
_entity.id
_entity.type
_entity.pdbx_description
1 polymer ?
#
loop_
_entity_poly.entity_id
_entity_poly.type
_entity_poly.pdbx_seq_one_letter_code
_entity_poly.pdbx_strand_id
1 'polypeptide(L)' 'MGFEASMDAPGSMIARLFDRASGETMIAIAGIPCATVMNATDVERIIEAVEDELEAFMPPLALKA' A
#
# COMPACT_ATOMS: atom_id res chain seq x y z
N MET A 1 -4.44 4.26 -11.93
CA MET A 1 -4.63 3.83 -10.53
C MET A 1 -4.36 5.03 -9.62
N GLY A 2 -5.13 5.17 -8.55
CA GLY A 2 -4.92 6.14 -7.49
C GLY A 2 -4.35 5.48 -6.24
N PHE A 3 -3.74 6.28 -5.39
CA PHE A 3 -3.24 5.88 -4.07
C PHE A 3 -3.84 6.84 -3.04
N GLU A 4 -4.32 6.28 -1.94
CA GLU A 4 -4.82 7.04 -0.81
C GLU A 4 -4.32 6.37 0.47
N ALA A 5 -3.85 7.18 1.42
CA ALA A 5 -3.39 6.68 2.69
C ALA A 5 -3.89 7.57 3.83
N SER A 6 -4.23 6.94 4.95
CA SER A 6 -4.67 7.61 6.16
C SER A 6 -4.11 6.90 7.38
N MET A 7 -3.91 7.66 8.46
CA MET A 7 -3.53 7.09 9.74
C MET A 7 -4.72 6.30 10.34
N ASP A 8 -4.48 5.05 10.72
CA ASP A 8 -5.46 4.22 11.46
C ASP A 8 -5.16 4.27 12.98
N ALA A 9 -3.88 4.35 13.35
CA ALA A 9 -3.43 4.52 14.73
C ALA A 9 -2.12 5.33 14.79
N PRO A 10 -1.71 5.87 15.95
CA PRO A 10 -0.39 6.51 16.09
C PRO A 10 0.73 5.52 15.70
N GLY A 11 1.52 5.87 14.68
CA GLY A 11 2.59 5.00 14.18
C GLY A 11 2.15 3.99 13.10
N SER A 12 0.86 3.95 12.73
CA SER A 12 0.31 2.99 11.76
C SER A 12 -0.59 3.68 10.74
N MET A 13 -0.34 3.37 9.48
CA MET A 13 -1.08 3.89 8.34
C MET A 13 -1.77 2.74 7.59
N ILE A 14 -2.97 3.01 7.11
CA ILE A 14 -3.65 2.21 6.11
C ILE A 14 -3.56 2.91 4.77
N ALA A 15 -3.39 2.15 3.70
CA ALA A 15 -3.39 2.66 2.35
C ALA A 15 -4.26 1.81 1.45
N ARG A 16 -4.70 2.39 0.33
CA ARG A 16 -5.38 1.65 -0.72
C ARG A 16 -4.93 2.10 -2.09
N LEU A 17 -4.85 1.13 -3.00
CA LEU A 17 -4.79 1.37 -4.43
C LEU A 17 -6.18 1.20 -4.99
N PHE A 18 -6.64 2.19 -5.76
CA PHE A 18 -8.00 2.21 -6.30
C PHE A 18 -8.01 2.58 -7.79
N ASP A 19 -9.04 2.15 -8.50
CA ASP A 19 -9.26 2.63 -9.85
C ASP A 19 -9.81 4.07 -9.82
N ARG A 20 -9.16 4.99 -10.53
CA ARG A 20 -9.49 6.43 -10.45
C ARG A 20 -10.82 6.76 -11.13
N ALA A 21 -11.27 5.95 -12.09
CA ALA A 21 -12.50 6.21 -12.83
C ALA A 21 -13.74 5.75 -12.07
N SER A 22 -13.67 4.59 -11.41
CA SER A 22 -14.76 3.97 -10.66
C SER A 22 -14.73 4.24 -9.15
N GLY A 23 -13.54 4.53 -8.59
CA GLY A 23 -13.33 4.64 -7.14
C GLY A 23 -13.23 3.28 -6.43
N GLU A 24 -13.26 2.17 -7.16
CA GLU A 24 -13.19 0.82 -6.61
C GLU A 24 -11.79 0.53 -6.03
N THR A 25 -11.75 0.03 -4.80
CA THR A 25 -10.51 -0.40 -4.15
C THR A 25 -10.03 -1.70 -4.80
N MET A 26 -8.81 -1.68 -5.33
CA MET A 26 -8.15 -2.85 -5.92
C MET A 26 -7.31 -3.60 -4.89
N ILE A 27 -6.53 -2.86 -4.08
CA ILE A 27 -5.67 -3.41 -3.04
C ILE A 27 -5.83 -2.54 -1.79
N ALA A 28 -5.97 -3.17 -0.63
CA ALA A 28 -5.99 -2.51 0.67
C ALA A 28 -4.79 -3.01 1.49
N ILE A 29 -3.99 -2.06 1.99
CA ILE A 29 -2.74 -2.31 2.70
C ILE A 29 -2.92 -1.75 4.10
N ALA A 30 -2.67 -2.57 5.12
CA ALA A 30 -2.84 -2.19 6.52
C ALA A 30 -1.53 -2.35 7.29
N GLY A 31 -1.37 -1.57 8.36
CA GLY A 31 -0.24 -1.70 9.26
C GLY A 31 1.08 -1.16 8.72
N ILE A 32 1.04 -0.24 7.75
CA ILE A 32 2.25 0.41 7.23
C ILE A 32 2.85 1.27 8.36
N PRO A 33 4.08 0.99 8.83
CA PRO A 33 4.71 1.79 9.88
C PRO A 33 4.95 3.21 9.40
N CYS A 34 4.29 4.19 10.03
CA CYS A 34 4.40 5.60 9.63
C CYS A 34 4.21 6.51 10.85
N ALA A 35 5.19 7.37 11.12
CA ALA A 35 5.08 8.36 12.18
C ALA A 35 4.15 9.51 11.76
N THR A 36 3.57 10.21 12.75
CA THR A 36 2.75 11.43 12.49
C THR A 36 3.56 12.56 11.85
N VAL A 37 4.89 12.51 11.99
CA VAL A 37 5.84 13.35 11.28
C VAL A 37 6.66 12.45 10.37
N MET A 38 6.40 12.53 9.07
CA MET A 38 7.00 11.65 8.07
C MET A 38 8.40 12.15 7.70
N ASN A 39 9.40 11.27 7.81
CA ASN A 39 10.75 11.51 7.30
C ASN A 39 11.00 10.73 5.98
N ALA A 40 12.17 10.89 5.38
CA ALA A 40 12.49 10.24 4.11
C ALA A 40 12.46 8.69 4.20
N THR A 41 12.90 8.11 5.32
CA THR A 41 12.86 6.66 5.55
C THR A 41 11.43 6.14 5.67
N ASP A 42 10.51 6.93 6.21
CA ASP A 42 9.09 6.54 6.23
C ASP A 42 8.52 6.48 4.81
N VAL A 43 8.93 7.41 3.93
CA VAL A 43 8.53 7.38 2.51
C VAL A 43 9.04 6.13 1.81
N GLU A 44 10.30 5.77 2.01
CA GLU A 44 10.90 4.56 1.43
C GLU A 44 10.13 3.30 1.86
N ARG A 45 9.79 3.19 3.16
CA ARG A 45 9.01 2.06 3.69
C ARG A 45 7.60 1.97 3.13
N ILE A 46 6.95 3.12 2.90
CA ILE A 46 5.61 3.15 2.30
C ILE A 46 5.69 2.64 0.86
N ILE A 47 6.72 3.05 0.11
CA ILE A 47 6.93 2.59 -1.27
C ILE A 47 7.17 1.08 -1.28
N GLU A 48 8.09 0.57 -0.46
CA GLU A 48 8.37 -0.87 -0.34
C GLU A 48 7.10 -1.67 0.00
N ALA A 49 6.33 -1.22 1.00
CA ALA A 49 5.08 -1.89 1.37
C ALA A 49 4.06 -1.93 0.23
N VAL A 50 4.00 -0.89 -0.61
CA VAL A 50 3.10 -0.87 -1.77
C VAL A 50 3.60 -1.78 -2.89
N GLU A 51 4.92 -1.81 -3.13
CA GLU A 51 5.55 -2.66 -4.14
C GLU A 51 5.41 -4.14 -3.79
N ASP A 52 5.64 -4.51 -2.52
CA ASP A 52 5.49 -5.87 -2.01
C ASP A 52 4.06 -6.39 -2.18
N GLU A 53 3.06 -5.57 -1.85
CA GLU A 53 1.65 -5.94 -1.99
C GLU A 53 1.22 -6.07 -3.46
N LEU A 54 1.76 -5.22 -4.34
CA LEU A 54 1.53 -5.33 -5.79
C LEU A 54 2.15 -6.60 -6.37
N GLU A 55 3.35 -6.98 -5.92
CA GLU A 55 4.00 -8.22 -6.33
C GLU A 55 3.23 -9.44 -5.81
N ALA A 56 2.78 -9.42 -4.55
CA ALA A 56 1.98 -10.49 -3.95
C ALA A 56 0.62 -10.67 -4.64
N PHE A 57 0.01 -9.58 -5.13
CA PHE A 57 -1.26 -9.63 -5.84
C PHE A 57 -1.13 -10.24 -7.26
N MET A 58 0.08 -10.23 -7.84
CA MET A 58 0.35 -10.98 -9.05
C MET A 58 0.56 -12.46 -8.67
N PRO A 59 -0.28 -13.40 -9.16
CA PRO A 59 0.00 -14.81 -8.93
C PRO A 59 1.39 -15.13 -9.49
N PRO A 60 2.29 -15.78 -8.71
CA PRO A 60 3.62 -16.09 -9.18
C PRO A 60 3.52 -16.82 -10.51
N LEU A 61 4.27 -16.39 -11.53
CA LEU A 61 4.30 -17.10 -12.83
C LEU A 61 4.71 -18.58 -12.66
N ALA A 62 5.38 -18.91 -11.55
CA ALA A 62 5.71 -20.27 -11.12
C ALA A 62 4.49 -21.15 -10.73
N LEU A 63 3.32 -20.55 -10.52
CA LEU A 63 2.05 -21.23 -10.19
C LEU A 63 1.08 -21.29 -11.39
N LYS A 64 1.47 -20.83 -12.58
CA LYS A 64 0.70 -21.08 -13.81
C LYS A 64 1.00 -22.50 -14.30
N ALA A 65 0.14 -23.44 -13.90
CA ALA A 65 0.07 -24.80 -14.47
C ALA A 65 -0.51 -24.78 -15.89
#